data_AF-A0AAN8PMD9-F1
#
_entry.id   AF-A0AAN8PMD9-F1
#
_cell.length_a   1.000
_cell.length_b   1.000
_cell.length_c   1.000
_cell.angle_alpha   90.00
_cell.angle_beta   90.00
_cell.angle_gamma   90.00
#
_symmetry.space_group_name_H-M   'P 1'
#
loop_
_entity.id
_entity.type
_entity.pdbx_description
1 polymer ?
#
loop_
_entity_poly.entity_id
_entity_poly.type
_entity_poly.pdbx_seq_one_letter_code
_entity_poly.pdbx_strand_id
1 'polypeptide(L)'
;MGAFWAHLQAGLMFIVLSLWWTYHGFREHIRCVCQGKEFIPQIYFRSSRCCMRYRRLPPLEICGRILMALIGFLGEFFDDGFGFEDENGDFRKTINMTHCTVYGLFLLQGVVDLISWMRFPVPKDLNYLLFAISFLWFAVAFYLHELHAENKMPLERICHQLQIISLVPTGVALLFEMVYRKGFTTVFIRMLGVMTIGSWFVQMAFILFIHDGRFPGSEPAPQWNQRDMRNVHFAMAAYGAHIAMNIVILLMFYLFLAFVYRRSHGLDFMLFEDNGNTRYKDIKGGKKNVYDEDINLSLLCEDYEEETD
;
A
#
# COMPACT_ATOMS: atom_id res chain seq x y z
N MET A 1 12.47 12.41 20.92
CA MET A 1 13.13 11.31 20.17
C MET A 1 12.15 10.35 19.50
N GLY A 2 10.94 10.14 20.03
CA GLY A 2 9.93 9.25 19.42
C GLY A 2 9.48 9.65 18.02
N ALA A 3 9.34 10.95 17.73
CA ALA A 3 8.83 11.43 16.44
C ALA A 3 9.67 11.00 15.22
N PHE A 4 11.01 11.04 15.29
CA PHE A 4 11.87 10.55 14.19
C PHE A 4 11.59 9.07 13.89
N TRP A 5 11.59 8.24 14.94
CA TRP A 5 11.38 6.81 14.81
C TRP A 5 9.96 6.47 14.35
N ALA A 6 8.95 7.23 14.79
CA ALA A 6 7.58 7.06 14.32
C ALA A 6 7.46 7.29 12.80
N HIS A 7 8.06 8.37 12.28
CA HIS A 7 8.06 8.68 10.85
C HIS A 7 8.87 7.67 10.03
N LEU A 8 10.07 7.31 10.52
CA LEU A 8 10.92 6.32 9.87
C LEU A 8 10.21 4.94 9.83
N GLN A 9 9.62 4.52 10.95
CA GLN A 9 8.87 3.28 11.04
C GLN A 9 7.68 3.28 10.08
N ALA A 10 6.84 4.32 10.10
CA ALA A 10 5.70 4.45 9.19
C ALA A 10 6.15 4.34 7.72
N GLY A 11 7.23 5.05 7.37
CA GLY A 11 7.80 5.01 6.03
C GLY A 11 8.24 3.61 5.59
N LEU A 12 9.01 2.91 6.44
CA LEU A 12 9.46 1.55 6.16
C LEU A 12 8.28 0.56 6.03
N MET A 13 7.25 0.70 6.85
CA MET A 13 6.06 -0.16 6.78
C MET A 13 5.30 0.02 5.45
N PHE A 14 5.13 1.25 4.98
CA PHE A 14 4.53 1.51 3.66
C PHE A 14 5.40 1.00 2.51
N ILE A 15 6.73 1.11 2.60
CA ILE A 15 7.65 0.55 1.60
C ILE A 15 7.52 -0.97 1.52
N VAL A 16 7.54 -1.67 2.66
CA VAL A 16 7.38 -3.14 2.71
C VAL A 16 6.04 -3.55 2.12
N LEU A 17 4.96 -2.87 2.47
CA LEU A 17 3.63 -3.12 1.91
C LEU A 17 3.58 -2.89 0.39
N SER A 18 4.20 -1.81 -0.09
CA SER A 18 4.24 -1.52 -1.53
C SER A 18 5.08 -2.54 -2.30
N LEU A 19 6.22 -2.97 -1.77
CA LEU A 19 7.03 -4.03 -2.38
C LEU A 19 6.27 -5.37 -2.45
N TRP A 20 5.51 -5.69 -1.40
CA TRP A 20 4.63 -6.87 -1.39
C TRP A 20 3.59 -6.80 -2.51
N TRP A 21 2.87 -5.68 -2.64
CA TRP A 21 1.91 -5.48 -3.73
C TRP A 21 2.55 -5.43 -5.11
N THR A 22 3.74 -4.86 -5.22
CA THR A 22 4.51 -4.79 -6.47
C THR A 22 4.79 -6.20 -6.97
N TYR A 23 5.36 -7.05 -6.13
CA TYR A 23 5.66 -8.43 -6.50
C TYR A 23 4.40 -9.21 -6.88
N HIS A 24 3.39 -9.20 -6.02
CA HIS A 24 2.20 -10.02 -6.22
C HIS A 24 1.30 -9.49 -7.35
N GLY A 25 1.11 -8.18 -7.42
CA GLY A 25 0.29 -7.55 -8.43
C GLY A 25 0.89 -7.65 -9.82
N PHE A 26 2.19 -7.42 -10.00
CA PHE A 26 2.84 -7.66 -11.29
C PHE A 26 2.83 -9.12 -11.68
N ARG A 27 3.09 -10.05 -10.75
CA ARG A 27 3.04 -11.48 -11.02
C ARG A 27 1.66 -11.91 -11.53
N GLU A 28 0.59 -11.46 -10.89
CA GLU A 28 -0.76 -11.80 -11.31
C GLU A 28 -1.13 -11.10 -12.63
N HIS A 29 -0.73 -9.85 -12.81
CA HIS A 29 -0.93 -9.15 -14.08
C HIS A 29 -0.26 -9.87 -15.25
N ILE A 30 1.02 -10.20 -15.12
CA ILE A 30 1.78 -10.98 -16.11
C ILE A 30 1.06 -12.30 -16.38
N ARG A 31 0.61 -13.01 -15.34
CA ARG A 31 -0.13 -14.27 -15.49
C ARG A 31 -1.44 -14.09 -16.27
N CYS A 32 -2.24 -13.09 -15.94
CA CYS A 32 -3.48 -12.77 -16.66
C CYS A 32 -3.18 -12.49 -18.13
N VAL A 33 -2.17 -11.68 -18.41
CA VAL A 33 -1.71 -11.37 -19.77
C VAL A 33 -1.27 -12.65 -20.51
N CYS A 34 -0.47 -13.51 -19.89
CA CYS A 34 -0.02 -14.78 -20.47
C CYS A 34 -1.20 -15.72 -20.80
N GLN A 35 -2.26 -15.67 -20.00
CA GLN A 35 -3.45 -16.53 -20.16
C GLN A 35 -4.53 -15.89 -21.03
N GLY A 36 -4.33 -14.68 -21.55
CA GLY A 36 -5.35 -13.92 -22.28
C GLY A 36 -6.58 -13.59 -21.43
N LYS A 37 -6.43 -13.50 -20.10
CA LYS A 37 -7.50 -13.20 -19.15
C LYS A 37 -7.48 -11.73 -18.76
N GLU A 38 -8.66 -11.19 -18.51
CA GLU A 38 -8.80 -9.85 -17.92
C GLU A 38 -8.23 -9.85 -16.50
N PHE A 39 -7.44 -8.83 -16.17
CA PHE A 39 -6.92 -8.64 -14.82
C PHE A 39 -8.01 -7.98 -13.95
N ILE A 40 -8.26 -8.59 -12.79
CA ILE A 40 -9.23 -8.10 -11.81
C ILE A 40 -8.47 -7.61 -10.58
N PRO A 41 -8.52 -6.31 -10.25
CA PRO A 41 -7.94 -5.76 -9.03
C PRO A 41 -8.38 -6.50 -7.77
N GLN A 42 -7.43 -6.69 -6.85
CA GLN A 42 -7.64 -7.31 -5.55
C GLN A 42 -7.10 -6.40 -4.45
N ILE A 43 -7.80 -6.31 -3.31
CA ILE A 43 -7.32 -5.55 -2.12
C ILE A 43 -6.07 -6.16 -1.52
N TYR A 44 -6.05 -7.49 -1.44
CA TYR A 44 -4.92 -8.25 -0.91
C TYR A 44 -4.58 -9.37 -1.88
N PHE A 45 -3.29 -9.67 -1.99
CA PHE A 45 -2.83 -10.75 -2.85
C PHE A 45 -2.51 -11.99 -2.02
N ARG A 46 -2.99 -13.15 -2.49
CA ARG A 46 -2.65 -14.42 -1.85
C ARG A 46 -1.20 -14.79 -2.18
N SER A 47 -0.43 -15.10 -1.15
CA SER A 47 0.92 -15.65 -1.32
C SER A 47 0.86 -17.00 -2.06
N SER A 48 1.93 -17.31 -2.79
CA SER A 48 1.99 -18.46 -3.71
C SER A 48 1.88 -19.83 -2.99
N ARG A 49 1.91 -20.91 -3.78
CA ARG A 49 1.58 -22.33 -3.46
C ARG A 49 1.99 -22.87 -2.08
N CYS A 50 3.01 -22.31 -1.42
CA CYS A 50 3.41 -22.73 -0.08
C CYS A 50 2.33 -22.47 1.00
N CYS A 51 1.53 -21.40 0.85
CA CYS A 51 0.40 -21.12 1.76
C CYS A 51 -0.88 -21.92 1.41
N MET A 52 -0.94 -22.59 0.25
CA MET A 52 -2.08 -23.46 -0.09
C MET A 52 -2.20 -24.65 0.85
N ARG A 53 -1.09 -25.08 1.47
CA ARG A 53 -1.08 -26.15 2.48
C ARG A 53 -1.68 -25.71 3.82
N TYR A 54 -1.76 -24.40 4.07
CA TYR A 54 -2.35 -23.79 5.27
C TYR A 54 -3.54 -22.90 4.91
N ARG A 55 -4.51 -23.46 4.17
CA ARG A 55 -5.75 -22.77 3.75
C ARG A 55 -6.58 -22.23 4.94
N ARG A 56 -6.23 -22.61 6.17
CA ARG A 56 -6.85 -22.18 7.44
C ARG A 56 -6.19 -20.96 8.10
N LEU A 57 -5.10 -20.41 7.54
CA LEU A 57 -4.45 -19.22 8.11
C LEU A 57 -4.79 -17.96 7.29
N PRO A 58 -5.00 -16.81 7.94
CA PRO A 58 -5.20 -15.55 7.26
C PRO A 58 -3.98 -15.19 6.38
N PRO A 59 -4.18 -14.52 5.24
CA PRO A 59 -3.09 -14.01 4.42
C PRO A 59 -2.12 -13.17 5.26
N LEU A 60 -0.81 -13.41 5.08
CA LEU A 60 0.25 -12.69 5.79
C LEU A 60 0.09 -11.17 5.66
N GLU A 61 -0.37 -10.69 4.51
CA GLU A 61 -0.65 -9.28 4.26
C GLU A 61 -1.69 -8.69 5.23
N ILE A 62 -2.78 -9.42 5.51
CA ILE A 62 -3.84 -8.96 6.42
C ILE A 62 -3.28 -8.85 7.84
N CYS A 63 -2.60 -9.90 8.30
CA CYS A 63 -1.95 -9.90 9.62
C CYS A 63 -0.91 -8.79 9.75
N GLY A 64 -0.08 -8.61 8.72
CA GLY A 64 0.92 -7.55 8.67
C GLY A 64 0.29 -6.17 8.78
N ARG A 65 -0.76 -5.88 8.00
CA ARG A 65 -1.45 -4.58 8.06
C ARG A 65 -2.09 -4.31 9.43
N ILE A 66 -2.74 -5.30 10.03
CA ILE A 66 -3.29 -5.18 11.40
C ILE A 66 -2.17 -4.89 12.40
N LEU A 67 -1.08 -5.65 12.36
CA LEU A 67 0.03 -5.48 13.29
C LEU A 67 0.69 -4.10 13.16
N MET A 68 0.94 -3.66 11.92
CA MET A 68 1.51 -2.34 11.65
C MET A 68 0.62 -1.21 12.16
N ALA A 69 -0.69 -1.29 11.89
CA ALA A 69 -1.65 -0.30 12.36
C ALA A 69 -1.79 -0.31 13.90
N LEU A 70 -1.76 -1.50 14.52
CA LEU A 70 -1.84 -1.66 15.97
C LEU A 70 -0.60 -1.07 16.66
N ILE A 71 0.61 -1.34 16.16
CA ILE A 71 1.85 -0.77 16.72
C ILE A 71 1.81 0.76 16.64
N GLY A 72 1.39 1.32 15.49
CA GLY A 72 1.26 2.77 15.33
C GLY A 72 0.21 3.37 16.28
N PHE A 73 -0.95 2.73 16.38
CA PHE A 73 -2.02 3.15 17.29
C PHE A 73 -1.56 3.17 18.74
N LEU A 74 -0.96 2.07 19.22
CA LEU A 74 -0.49 1.98 20.61
C LEU A 74 0.66 2.95 20.88
N GLY A 75 1.56 3.14 19.91
CA GLY A 75 2.65 4.11 20.00
C GLY A 75 2.14 5.53 20.24
N GLU A 76 1.17 5.98 19.45
CA GLU A 76 0.57 7.31 19.60
C GLU A 76 -0.33 7.43 20.83
N PHE A 77 -1.05 6.36 21.17
CA PHE A 77 -1.96 6.36 22.32
C PHE A 77 -1.21 6.43 23.65
N PHE A 78 0.00 5.86 23.73
CA PHE A 78 0.78 5.77 24.97
C PHE A 78 2.00 6.72 25.06
N ASP A 79 2.32 7.49 24.02
CA ASP A 79 3.56 8.33 23.95
C ASP A 79 3.73 9.27 25.16
N ASP A 80 2.64 9.61 25.85
CA ASP A 80 2.63 10.51 27.02
C ASP A 80 1.61 10.07 28.12
N GLY A 81 1.39 8.76 28.27
CA GLY A 81 0.53 8.17 29.32
C GLY A 81 -0.99 8.25 29.07
N PHE A 82 -1.83 8.04 30.10
CA PHE A 82 -3.30 7.87 29.95
C PHE A 82 -4.15 9.15 30.09
N GLY A 83 -3.64 10.23 30.67
CA GLY A 83 -4.48 11.43 30.90
C GLY A 83 -4.72 12.21 29.60
N PHE A 84 -5.95 12.71 29.43
CA PHE A 84 -6.42 13.48 28.26
C PHE A 84 -6.61 14.97 28.55
N GLU A 85 -6.59 15.36 29.82
CA GLU A 85 -6.68 16.75 30.27
C GLU A 85 -5.36 17.15 30.94
N ASP A 86 -4.97 18.41 30.75
CA ASP A 86 -3.89 19.02 31.52
C ASP A 86 -4.38 19.49 32.90
N GLU A 87 -3.48 20.07 33.71
CA GLU A 87 -3.84 20.57 35.05
C GLU A 87 -4.87 21.71 35.02
N ASN A 88 -5.10 22.33 33.85
CA ASN A 88 -6.06 23.41 33.64
C ASN A 88 -7.41 22.91 33.09
N GLY A 89 -7.55 21.61 32.80
CA GLY A 89 -8.73 21.02 32.17
C GLY A 89 -8.78 21.16 30.66
N ASP A 90 -7.69 21.59 30.02
CA ASP A 90 -7.58 21.67 28.56
C ASP A 90 -7.20 20.31 27.97
N PHE A 91 -7.73 20.00 26.78
CA PHE A 91 -7.36 18.78 26.06
C PHE A 91 -5.90 18.80 25.65
N ARG A 92 -5.11 17.89 26.21
CA ARG A 92 -3.75 17.60 25.74
C ARG A 92 -3.77 16.49 24.68
N LYS A 93 -2.70 16.39 23.88
CA LYS A 93 -2.49 15.32 22.86
C LYS A 93 -3.42 15.37 21.64
N THR A 94 -3.96 16.52 21.28
CA THR A 94 -4.86 16.67 20.12
C THR A 94 -4.22 16.20 18.79
N ILE A 95 -2.91 16.39 18.62
CA ILE A 95 -2.15 15.91 17.45
C ILE A 95 -2.04 14.38 17.47
N ASN A 96 -1.63 13.79 18.59
CA ASN A 96 -1.55 12.33 18.73
C ASN A 96 -2.93 11.68 18.58
N MET A 97 -4.01 12.32 19.05
CA MET A 97 -5.38 11.85 18.81
C MET A 97 -5.72 11.82 17.32
N THR A 98 -5.31 12.84 16.56
CA THR A 98 -5.45 12.84 15.10
C THR A 98 -4.70 11.65 14.48
N HIS A 99 -3.46 11.37 14.90
CA HIS A 99 -2.73 10.18 14.44
C HIS A 99 -3.40 8.87 14.87
N CYS A 100 -3.93 8.80 16.09
CA CYS A 100 -4.69 7.65 16.59
C CYS A 100 -5.90 7.34 15.69
N THR A 101 -6.60 8.37 15.19
CA THR A 101 -7.72 8.14 14.24
C THR A 101 -7.24 7.58 12.90
N VAL A 102 -6.07 8.02 12.39
CA VAL A 102 -5.47 7.48 11.17
C VAL A 102 -5.15 6.00 11.35
N TYR A 103 -4.35 5.65 12.37
CA TYR A 103 -4.01 4.25 12.65
C TYR A 103 -5.26 3.41 12.97
N GLY A 104 -6.23 3.97 13.68
CA GLY A 104 -7.49 3.33 14.02
C GLY A 104 -8.32 2.95 12.78
N LEU A 105 -8.37 3.80 11.75
CA LEU A 105 -9.05 3.47 10.50
C LEU A 105 -8.31 2.37 9.72
N PHE A 106 -6.98 2.42 9.63
CA PHE A 106 -6.21 1.33 9.01
C PHE A 106 -6.34 0.01 9.78
N LEU A 107 -6.45 0.08 11.11
CA LEU A 107 -6.68 -1.07 11.97
C LEU A 107 -8.08 -1.66 11.72
N LEU A 108 -9.11 -0.81 11.70
CA LEU A 108 -10.49 -1.22 11.41
C LEU A 108 -10.59 -1.86 10.01
N GLN A 109 -9.95 -1.26 9.01
CA GLN A 109 -9.83 -1.84 7.67
C GLN A 109 -9.23 -3.24 7.71
N GLY A 110 -8.10 -3.42 8.41
CA GLY A 110 -7.44 -4.72 8.54
C GLY A 110 -8.34 -5.77 9.20
N VAL A 111 -9.08 -5.38 10.24
CA VAL A 111 -10.06 -6.24 10.92
C VAL A 111 -11.20 -6.64 9.98
N VAL A 112 -11.74 -5.70 9.18
CA VAL A 112 -12.79 -6.01 8.21
C VAL A 112 -12.27 -6.96 7.13
N ASP A 113 -11.04 -6.81 6.66
CA ASP A 113 -10.41 -7.76 5.74
C ASP A 113 -10.27 -9.16 6.37
N LEU A 114 -9.92 -9.25 7.66
CA LEU A 114 -9.86 -10.52 8.39
C LEU A 114 -11.23 -11.19 8.54
N ILE A 115 -12.26 -10.42 8.92
CA ILE A 115 -13.65 -10.89 9.04
C ILE A 115 -14.16 -11.39 7.68
N SER A 116 -13.87 -10.62 6.62
CA SER A 116 -14.20 -10.99 5.23
C SER A 116 -13.51 -12.30 4.82
N TRP A 117 -12.24 -12.48 5.21
CA TRP A 117 -11.50 -13.71 4.94
C TRP A 117 -12.07 -14.92 5.70
N MET A 118 -12.53 -14.72 6.94
CA MET A 118 -13.21 -15.75 7.74
C MET A 118 -14.62 -16.10 7.23
N ARG A 119 -15.09 -15.45 6.15
CA ARG A 119 -16.42 -15.62 5.55
C ARG A 119 -17.58 -15.24 6.46
N PHE A 120 -17.35 -14.35 7.43
CA PHE A 120 -18.44 -13.71 8.14
C PHE A 120 -19.20 -12.74 7.22
N PRO A 121 -20.52 -12.57 7.42
CA PRO A 121 -21.31 -11.67 6.60
C PRO A 121 -20.85 -10.22 6.83
N VAL A 122 -20.33 -9.60 5.78
CA VAL A 122 -19.98 -8.18 5.73
C VAL A 122 -20.66 -7.55 4.51
N PRO A 123 -21.04 -6.26 4.55
CA PRO A 123 -21.53 -5.57 3.38
C PRO A 123 -20.55 -5.69 2.22
N LYS A 124 -21.10 -5.91 1.02
CA LYS A 124 -20.30 -6.01 -0.20
C LYS A 124 -19.42 -4.77 -0.34
N ASP A 125 -18.15 -4.98 -0.67
CA ASP A 125 -17.17 -3.91 -0.94
C ASP A 125 -16.80 -3.02 0.25
N LEU A 126 -17.27 -3.33 1.47
CA LEU A 126 -16.92 -2.56 2.67
C LEU A 126 -15.41 -2.45 2.88
N ASN A 127 -14.67 -3.50 2.53
CA ASN A 127 -13.22 -3.51 2.60
C ASN A 127 -12.55 -2.56 1.59
N TYR A 128 -13.10 -2.34 0.40
CA TYR A 128 -12.56 -1.32 -0.51
C TYR A 128 -12.85 0.08 0.03
N LEU A 129 -14.07 0.29 0.51
CA LEU A 129 -14.53 1.58 1.02
C LEU A 129 -13.72 2.02 2.25
N LEU A 130 -13.58 1.16 3.25
CA LEU A 130 -12.83 1.48 4.47
C LEU A 130 -11.35 1.73 4.18
N PHE A 131 -10.76 1.03 3.20
CA PHE A 131 -9.37 1.27 2.84
C PHE A 131 -9.19 2.63 2.16
N ALA A 132 -10.09 2.96 1.23
CA ALA A 132 -10.12 4.26 0.59
C ALA A 132 -10.30 5.39 1.63
N ILE A 133 -11.26 5.23 2.54
CA ILE A 133 -11.49 6.18 3.65
C ILE A 133 -10.25 6.32 4.52
N SER A 134 -9.52 5.24 4.80
CA SER A 134 -8.29 5.30 5.60
C SER A 134 -7.24 6.22 4.96
N PHE A 135 -7.00 6.09 3.65
CA PHE A 135 -6.06 6.96 2.92
C PHE A 135 -6.57 8.40 2.78
N LEU A 136 -7.87 8.58 2.51
CA LEU A 136 -8.47 9.90 2.36
C LEU A 136 -8.52 10.66 3.68
N TRP A 137 -8.88 9.99 4.77
CA TRP A 137 -8.81 10.55 6.11
C TRP A 137 -7.38 10.90 6.49
N PHE A 138 -6.41 10.06 6.14
CA PHE A 138 -5.01 10.38 6.38
C PHE A 138 -4.58 11.67 5.65
N ALA A 139 -5.03 11.87 4.42
CA ALA A 139 -4.80 13.13 3.70
C ALA A 139 -5.46 14.33 4.41
N VAL A 140 -6.70 14.18 4.87
CA VAL A 140 -7.43 15.21 5.61
C VAL A 140 -6.75 15.52 6.94
N ALA A 141 -6.31 14.50 7.67
CA ALA A 141 -5.57 14.63 8.93
C ALA A 141 -4.32 15.49 8.74
N PHE A 142 -3.52 15.23 7.68
CA PHE A 142 -2.37 16.08 7.36
C PHE A 142 -2.76 17.50 6.98
N TYR A 143 -3.81 17.68 6.19
CA TYR A 143 -4.28 19.01 5.81
C TYR A 143 -4.73 19.83 7.03
N LEU A 144 -5.54 19.24 7.91
CA LEU A 144 -6.06 19.90 9.12
C LEU A 144 -4.97 20.18 10.15
N HIS A 145 -4.03 19.25 10.32
CA HIS A 145 -2.87 19.42 11.19
C HIS A 145 -2.05 20.68 10.84
N GLU A 146 -1.97 21.03 9.56
CA GLU A 146 -1.23 22.21 9.09
C GLU A 146 -2.02 23.52 9.17
N LEU A 147 -3.35 23.46 9.22
CA LEU A 147 -4.25 24.62 9.32
C LEU A 147 -4.30 25.21 10.74
N HIS A 148 -4.18 24.37 11.78
CA HIS A 148 -4.38 24.79 13.18
C HIS A 148 -3.10 25.28 13.86
N ALA A 149 -1.94 25.18 13.20
CA ALA A 149 -0.68 25.65 13.75
C ALA A 149 -0.25 26.96 13.07
N GLU A 150 -0.72 28.09 13.60
CA GLU A 150 -0.28 29.44 13.19
C GLU A 150 1.25 29.63 13.30
N ASN A 151 1.96 28.75 14.03
CA ASN A 151 3.38 28.83 14.32
C ASN A 151 4.26 27.75 13.66
N LYS A 152 3.72 26.89 12.78
CA LYS A 152 4.54 25.84 12.15
C LYS A 152 5.57 26.38 11.18
N MET A 153 6.75 25.74 11.19
CA MET A 153 7.86 26.17 10.34
C MET A 153 7.55 25.82 8.87
N PRO A 154 7.88 26.68 7.90
CA PRO A 154 7.51 26.49 6.50
C PRO A 154 7.93 25.14 5.89
N LEU A 155 9.11 24.63 6.28
CA LEU A 155 9.63 23.35 5.80
C LEU A 155 8.81 22.16 6.32
N GLU A 156 8.50 22.16 7.61
CA GLU A 156 7.64 21.14 8.23
C GLU A 156 6.28 21.07 7.53
N ARG A 157 5.68 22.24 7.27
CA ARG A 157 4.39 22.33 6.59
C ARG A 157 4.42 21.70 5.21
N ILE A 158 5.39 22.09 4.37
CA ILE A 158 5.45 21.58 3.01
C ILE A 158 5.71 20.07 2.99
N CYS A 159 6.56 19.56 3.89
CA CYS A 159 6.85 18.14 3.97
C CYS A 159 5.60 17.29 4.21
N HIS A 160 4.71 17.71 5.11
CA HIS A 160 3.45 17.02 5.35
C HIS A 160 2.44 17.23 4.22
N GLN A 161 2.35 18.43 3.64
CA GLN A 161 1.43 18.70 2.53
C GLN A 161 1.74 17.88 1.28
N LEU A 162 3.03 17.62 1.00
CA LEU A 162 3.44 16.80 -0.14
C LEU A 162 2.86 15.38 -0.06
N GLN A 163 2.70 14.80 1.15
CA GLN A 163 2.08 13.47 1.33
C GLN A 163 0.66 13.39 0.75
N ILE A 164 -0.11 14.47 0.82
CA ILE A 164 -1.49 14.55 0.32
C ILE A 164 -1.55 14.18 -1.17
N ILE A 165 -0.52 14.57 -1.94
CA ILE A 165 -0.41 14.32 -3.38
C ILE A 165 -0.35 12.82 -3.69
N SER A 166 0.16 11.98 -2.77
CA SER A 166 0.14 10.51 -2.94
C SER A 166 -1.04 9.84 -2.24
N LEU A 167 -1.48 10.37 -1.09
CA LEU A 167 -2.60 9.81 -0.32
C LEU A 167 -3.92 9.88 -1.07
N VAL A 168 -4.24 11.03 -1.67
CA VAL A 168 -5.54 11.23 -2.35
C VAL A 168 -5.67 10.31 -3.58
N PRO A 169 -4.71 10.26 -4.54
CA PRO A 169 -4.80 9.35 -5.67
C PRO A 169 -4.83 7.87 -5.24
N THR A 170 -4.16 7.49 -4.15
CA THR A 170 -4.21 6.13 -3.61
C THR A 170 -5.62 5.76 -3.13
N GLY A 171 -6.25 6.63 -2.34
CA GLY A 171 -7.63 6.44 -1.88
C GLY A 171 -8.64 6.44 -3.03
N VAL A 172 -8.47 7.34 -4.00
CA VAL A 172 -9.32 7.41 -5.20
C VAL A 172 -9.16 6.18 -6.09
N ALA A 173 -7.93 5.66 -6.25
CA ALA A 173 -7.70 4.43 -7.00
C ALA A 173 -8.44 3.24 -6.38
N LEU A 174 -8.50 3.14 -5.05
CA LEU A 174 -9.27 2.11 -4.35
C LEU A 174 -10.79 2.24 -4.59
N LEU A 175 -11.32 3.47 -4.66
CA LEU A 175 -12.73 3.68 -5.04
C LEU A 175 -12.99 3.28 -6.50
N PHE A 176 -12.06 3.55 -7.42
CA PHE A 176 -12.17 3.08 -8.79
C PHE A 176 -12.08 1.55 -8.90
N GLU A 177 -11.19 0.92 -8.11
CA GLU A 177 -11.13 -0.54 -8.01
C GLU A 177 -12.44 -1.12 -7.48
N MET A 178 -13.09 -0.45 -6.54
CA MET A 178 -14.39 -0.85 -6.00
C MET A 178 -15.48 -0.91 -7.07
N VAL A 179 -15.56 0.13 -7.93
CA VAL A 179 -16.65 0.32 -8.89
C VAL A 179 -16.40 -0.41 -10.22
N TYR A 180 -15.21 -0.25 -10.81
CA TYR A 180 -14.95 -0.69 -12.18
C TYR A 180 -14.24 -2.05 -12.26
N ARG A 181 -13.55 -2.49 -11.19
CA ARG A 181 -12.92 -3.82 -11.03
C ARG A 181 -12.20 -4.39 -12.26
N LYS A 182 -11.60 -3.53 -13.08
CA LYS A 182 -10.99 -3.89 -14.36
C LYS A 182 -9.72 -3.11 -14.62
N GLY A 183 -8.77 -3.79 -15.27
CA GLY A 183 -7.51 -3.19 -15.67
C GLY A 183 -6.50 -3.09 -14.52
N PHE A 184 -5.24 -2.89 -14.88
CA PHE A 184 -4.12 -2.88 -13.95
C PHE A 184 -3.75 -1.46 -13.46
N THR A 185 -4.22 -0.42 -14.15
CA THR A 185 -3.82 0.98 -13.92
C THR A 185 -4.10 1.46 -12.50
N THR A 186 -5.27 1.14 -11.94
CA THR A 186 -5.62 1.55 -10.57
C THR A 186 -4.71 0.90 -9.53
N VAL A 187 -4.39 -0.38 -9.72
CA VAL A 187 -3.47 -1.12 -8.85
C VAL A 187 -2.05 -0.55 -8.97
N PHE A 188 -1.62 -0.18 -10.18
CA PHE A 188 -0.35 0.50 -10.40
C PHE A 188 -0.29 1.86 -9.68
N ILE A 189 -1.34 2.68 -9.78
CA ILE A 189 -1.44 3.96 -9.06
C ILE A 189 -1.37 3.73 -7.55
N ARG A 190 -2.07 2.72 -7.04
CA ARG A 190 -2.03 2.34 -5.61
C ARG A 190 -0.62 1.93 -5.18
N MET A 191 0.09 1.09 -5.94
CA MET A 191 1.46 0.69 -5.65
C MET A 191 2.41 1.89 -5.63
N LEU A 192 2.34 2.75 -6.66
CA LEU A 192 3.15 3.95 -6.78
C LEU A 192 2.89 4.93 -5.64
N GLY A 193 1.61 5.17 -5.33
CA GLY A 193 1.20 6.05 -4.25
C GLY A 193 1.71 5.57 -2.90
N VAL A 194 1.52 4.29 -2.56
CA VAL A 194 2.02 3.73 -1.29
C VAL A 194 3.55 3.67 -1.22
N MET A 195 4.23 3.39 -2.34
CA MET A 195 5.70 3.47 -2.37
C MET A 195 6.19 4.91 -2.10
N THR A 196 5.50 5.90 -2.68
CA THR A 196 5.85 7.32 -2.55
C THR A 196 5.55 7.85 -1.17
N ILE A 197 4.41 7.47 -0.58
CA ILE A 197 4.10 7.74 0.83
C ILE A 197 5.24 7.23 1.71
N GLY A 198 5.61 5.96 1.54
CA GLY A 198 6.64 5.32 2.34
C GLY A 198 8.03 5.95 2.19
N SER A 199 8.50 6.12 0.94
CA SER A 199 9.83 6.70 0.69
C SER A 199 9.92 8.16 1.10
N TRP A 200 8.84 8.93 0.97
CA TRP A 200 8.80 10.31 1.46
C TRP A 200 8.75 10.38 2.99
N PHE A 201 8.05 9.49 3.68
CA PHE A 201 8.07 9.43 5.16
C PHE A 201 9.48 9.21 5.70
N VAL A 202 10.25 8.31 5.07
CA VAL A 202 11.66 8.09 5.41
C VAL A 202 12.44 9.38 5.22
N GLN A 203 12.38 10.01 4.03
CA GLN A 203 13.11 11.25 3.75
C GLN A 203 12.72 12.38 4.71
N MET A 204 11.43 12.54 4.97
CA MET A 204 10.88 13.54 5.87
C MET A 204 11.39 13.37 7.31
N ALA A 205 11.57 12.13 7.78
CA ALA A 205 12.15 11.87 9.09
C ALA A 205 13.55 12.50 9.22
N PHE A 206 14.38 12.38 8.18
CA PHE A 206 15.73 12.96 8.13
C PHE A 206 15.74 14.49 7.93
N ILE A 207 14.72 15.05 7.28
CA ILE A 207 14.61 16.51 7.09
C ILE A 207 14.15 17.21 8.38
N LEU A 208 13.17 16.64 9.08
CA LEU A 208 12.46 17.33 10.17
C LEU A 208 13.04 17.07 11.56
N PHE A 209 13.72 15.94 11.77
CA PHE A 209 14.16 15.55 13.11
C PHE A 209 15.64 15.28 13.20
N ILE A 210 16.19 15.60 14.39
CA ILE A 210 17.57 15.28 14.74
C ILE A 210 17.69 13.76 14.89
N HIS A 211 18.71 13.20 14.26
CA HIS A 211 19.15 11.83 14.46
C HIS A 211 20.59 11.88 15.02
N ASP A 212 20.83 11.32 16.21
CA ASP A 212 22.07 11.50 17.01
C ASP A 212 23.34 10.84 16.41
N GLY A 213 23.65 11.01 15.12
CA GLY A 213 24.86 10.39 14.53
C GLY A 213 24.79 8.88 14.33
N ARG A 214 23.62 8.27 14.50
CA ARG A 214 23.45 6.79 14.52
C ARG A 214 23.45 6.14 13.12
N PHE A 215 23.43 6.93 12.05
CA PHE A 215 23.44 6.44 10.67
C PHE A 215 24.76 6.80 9.94
N PRO A 216 25.24 5.98 8.99
CA PRO A 216 26.40 6.33 8.17
C PRO A 216 26.17 7.66 7.45
N GLY A 217 27.11 8.60 7.55
CA GLY A 217 26.95 9.96 6.99
C GLY A 217 26.10 10.91 7.84
N SER A 218 25.77 10.53 9.08
CA SER A 218 25.00 11.36 10.01
C SER A 218 25.83 12.04 11.09
N GLU A 219 27.15 12.23 10.90
CA GLU A 219 27.88 13.28 11.65
C GLU A 219 26.97 14.50 11.78
N PRO A 220 26.83 15.13 12.97
CA PRO A 220 25.72 16.03 13.27
C PRO A 220 25.51 17.02 12.13
N ALA A 221 24.63 16.62 11.21
CA ALA A 221 24.41 17.37 10.01
C ALA A 221 23.74 18.63 10.52
N PRO A 222 24.22 19.83 10.14
CA PRO A 222 23.56 21.04 10.57
C PRO A 222 22.08 20.88 10.23
N GLN A 223 21.23 20.96 11.26
CA GLN A 223 19.80 20.71 11.09
C GLN A 223 19.29 21.56 9.94
N TRP A 224 18.37 20.98 9.18
CA TRP A 224 17.70 21.73 8.12
C TRP A 224 17.09 22.98 8.72
N ASN A 225 17.51 24.15 8.22
CA ASN A 225 16.89 25.40 8.61
C ASN A 225 15.44 25.39 8.12
N GLN A 226 14.53 25.19 9.06
CA GLN A 226 13.11 24.99 8.79
C GLN A 226 12.40 26.26 8.26
N ARG A 227 13.05 27.43 8.35
CA ARG A 227 12.56 28.71 7.82
C ARG A 227 13.22 29.12 6.50
N ASP A 228 14.23 28.39 6.04
CA ASP A 228 14.91 28.69 4.78
C ASP A 228 14.06 28.24 3.58
N MET A 229 13.65 29.18 2.74
CA MET A 229 12.87 28.89 1.54
C MET A 229 13.61 28.02 0.52
N ARG A 230 14.95 28.01 0.53
CA ARG A 230 15.73 27.12 -0.33
C ARG A 230 15.52 25.65 0.04
N ASN A 231 15.41 25.37 1.34
CA ASN A 231 15.10 24.04 1.85
C ASN A 231 13.68 23.62 1.47
N VAL A 232 12.71 24.54 1.52
CA VAL A 232 11.33 24.32 1.07
C VAL A 232 11.30 23.93 -0.41
N HIS A 233 11.97 24.70 -1.28
CA HIS A 233 12.03 24.40 -2.71
C HIS A 233 12.75 23.07 -2.98
N PHE A 234 13.83 22.77 -2.25
CA PHE A 234 14.49 21.48 -2.34
C PHE A 234 13.55 20.33 -1.98
N ALA A 235 12.79 20.44 -0.88
CA ALA A 235 11.85 19.40 -0.46
C ALA A 235 10.78 19.13 -1.55
N MET A 236 10.24 20.18 -2.17
CA MET A 236 9.31 20.03 -3.30
C MET A 236 9.95 19.30 -4.49
N ALA A 237 11.17 19.69 -4.87
CA ALA A 237 11.90 19.05 -5.97
C ALA A 237 12.26 17.59 -5.65
N ALA A 238 12.70 17.32 -4.42
CA ALA A 238 13.01 15.99 -3.93
C ALA A 238 11.77 15.09 -4.01
N TYR A 239 10.60 15.57 -3.60
CA TYR A 239 9.36 14.80 -3.70
C TYR A 239 9.02 14.42 -5.16
N GLY A 240 9.20 15.34 -6.11
CA GLY A 240 9.09 15.02 -7.54
C GLY A 240 10.08 13.94 -7.98
N ALA A 241 11.31 13.98 -7.48
CA ALA A 241 12.31 12.94 -7.73
C ALA A 241 11.93 11.59 -7.12
N HIS A 242 11.29 11.55 -5.94
CA HIS A 242 10.75 10.32 -5.34
C HIS A 242 9.70 9.67 -6.25
N ILE A 243 8.78 10.44 -6.81
CA ILE A 243 7.78 9.92 -7.75
C ILE A 243 8.47 9.32 -8.98
N ALA A 244 9.38 10.05 -9.60
CA ALA A 244 10.10 9.58 -10.78
C ALA A 244 10.93 8.31 -10.49
N MET A 245 11.68 8.31 -9.39
CA MET A 245 12.49 7.16 -8.96
C MET A 245 11.60 5.94 -8.66
N ASN A 246 10.48 6.12 -7.98
CA ASN A 246 9.55 5.03 -7.68
C ASN A 246 8.93 4.44 -8.95
N ILE A 247 8.59 5.27 -9.96
CA ILE A 247 8.15 4.77 -11.28
C ILE A 247 9.23 3.90 -11.91
N VAL A 248 10.48 4.37 -11.93
CA VAL A 248 11.62 3.61 -12.48
C VAL A 248 11.81 2.30 -11.73
N ILE A 249 11.74 2.29 -10.39
CA ILE A 249 11.81 1.08 -9.57
C ILE A 249 10.69 0.11 -9.94
N LEU A 250 9.44 0.57 -10.02
CA LEU A 250 8.30 -0.29 -10.38
C LEU A 250 8.46 -0.87 -11.78
N LEU A 251 8.90 -0.08 -12.76
CA LEU A 251 9.17 -0.55 -14.12
C LEU A 251 10.29 -1.60 -14.15
N MET A 252 11.40 -1.36 -13.45
CA MET A 252 12.48 -2.34 -13.35
C MET A 252 12.00 -3.65 -12.72
N PHE A 253 11.19 -3.58 -11.66
CA PHE A 253 10.58 -4.76 -11.04
C PHE A 253 9.66 -5.51 -12.00
N TYR A 254 8.83 -4.80 -12.75
CA TYR A 254 7.95 -5.41 -13.75
C TYR A 254 8.76 -6.12 -14.84
N LEU A 255 9.75 -5.46 -15.43
CA LEU A 255 10.60 -6.03 -16.48
C LEU A 255 11.37 -7.25 -15.97
N PHE A 256 11.90 -7.18 -14.75
CA PHE A 256 12.58 -8.30 -14.10
C PHE A 256 11.64 -9.50 -13.93
N LEU A 257 10.43 -9.29 -13.40
CA LEU A 257 9.45 -10.36 -13.22
C LEU A 257 8.97 -10.93 -14.56
N ALA A 258 8.74 -10.08 -15.56
CA ALA A 258 8.40 -10.51 -16.91
C ALA A 258 9.52 -11.38 -17.51
N PHE A 259 10.78 -10.98 -17.34
CA PHE A 259 11.95 -11.77 -17.78
C PHE A 259 12.03 -13.14 -17.08
N VAL A 260 11.88 -13.18 -15.76
CA VAL A 260 11.88 -14.43 -14.98
C VAL A 260 10.71 -15.34 -15.39
N TYR A 261 9.51 -14.77 -15.57
CA TYR A 261 8.33 -15.52 -16.00
C TYR A 261 8.51 -16.08 -17.42
N ARG A 262 9.07 -15.27 -18.33
CA ARG A 262 9.41 -15.67 -19.70
C ARG A 262 10.37 -16.87 -19.72
N ARG A 263 11.46 -16.78 -18.95
CA ARG A 263 12.47 -17.84 -18.87
C ARG A 263 11.95 -19.13 -18.24
N SER A 264 11.07 -19.02 -17.25
CA SER A 264 10.51 -20.18 -16.54
C SER A 264 9.39 -20.90 -17.32
N HIS A 265 8.64 -20.18 -18.16
CA HIS A 265 7.48 -20.74 -18.89
C HIS A 265 7.68 -20.84 -20.41
N GLY A 266 8.84 -20.43 -20.94
CA GLY A 266 9.20 -20.60 -22.35
C GLY A 266 8.38 -19.76 -23.34
N LEU A 267 7.76 -18.67 -22.87
CA LEU A 267 6.87 -17.82 -23.66
C LEU A 267 7.67 -16.81 -24.50
N ASP A 268 7.44 -16.74 -25.81
CA ASP A 268 8.00 -15.69 -26.67
C ASP A 268 6.92 -14.65 -26.97
N PHE A 269 6.94 -13.52 -26.25
CA PHE A 269 6.01 -12.42 -26.48
C PHE A 269 6.51 -11.48 -27.57
N MET A 270 5.71 -11.27 -28.63
CA MET A 270 5.70 -10.03 -29.41
C MET A 270 4.46 -9.22 -29.02
N LEU A 271 4.65 -7.93 -28.71
CA LEU A 271 3.55 -6.97 -28.58
C LEU A 271 3.00 -6.72 -29.98
N PHE A 272 1.75 -7.11 -30.23
CA PHE A 272 1.00 -6.62 -31.37
C PHE A 272 -0.20 -5.81 -30.87
N GLU A 273 -0.29 -4.59 -31.38
CA GLU A 273 -1.46 -3.74 -31.22
C GLU A 273 -2.32 -3.94 -32.47
N ASP A 274 -3.49 -4.56 -32.30
CA ASP A 274 -4.48 -4.70 -33.38
C ASP A 274 -5.79 -4.08 -32.89
N ASN A 275 -6.20 -2.99 -33.54
CA ASN A 275 -7.49 -2.32 -33.34
C ASN A 275 -7.84 -1.99 -31.87
N GLY A 276 -6.92 -1.39 -31.12
CA GLY A 276 -7.16 -0.91 -29.75
C GLY A 276 -7.24 -2.01 -28.68
N ASN A 277 -7.01 -3.28 -29.05
CA ASN A 277 -6.85 -4.39 -28.13
C ASN A 277 -5.42 -4.93 -28.22
N THR A 278 -4.64 -4.81 -27.14
CA THR A 278 -3.31 -5.41 -27.07
C THR A 278 -3.47 -6.93 -27.01
N ARG A 279 -3.09 -7.65 -28.07
CA ARG A 279 -3.12 -9.12 -28.11
C ARG A 279 -1.71 -9.67 -28.24
N TYR A 280 -1.40 -10.65 -27.40
CA TYR A 280 -0.12 -11.37 -27.42
C TYR A 280 -0.28 -12.66 -28.23
N LYS A 281 0.62 -12.89 -29.19
CA LYS A 281 0.67 -14.13 -29.99
C LYS A 281 1.95 -14.89 -29.65
N ASP A 282 1.79 -16.16 -29.26
CA ASP A 282 2.93 -17.06 -29.06
C ASP A 282 3.65 -17.29 -30.40
N ILE A 283 4.94 -16.98 -30.45
CA ILE A 283 5.77 -17.08 -31.66
C ILE A 283 6.11 -18.54 -31.97
N LYS A 284 6.01 -19.45 -30.99
CA LYS A 284 6.18 -20.87 -31.24
C LYS A 284 4.85 -21.47 -31.65
N GLY A 285 4.64 -21.51 -32.96
CA GLY A 285 3.59 -22.28 -33.62
C GLY A 285 3.58 -23.73 -33.15
N GLY A 286 2.82 -23.98 -32.10
CA GLY A 286 2.38 -25.28 -31.67
C GLY A 286 1.01 -25.05 -31.06
N LYS A 287 -0.04 -25.50 -31.75
CA LYS A 287 -1.35 -25.66 -31.12
C LYS A 287 -1.18 -26.63 -29.94
N LYS A 288 -0.84 -26.13 -28.76
CA LYS A 288 -1.19 -26.81 -27.53
C LYS A 288 -2.62 -26.39 -27.25
N ASN A 289 -3.56 -27.30 -27.55
CA ASN A 289 -4.89 -27.24 -26.98
C ASN A 289 -4.71 -27.23 -25.46
N VAL A 290 -5.03 -26.10 -24.82
CA VAL A 290 -5.05 -25.95 -23.35
C VAL A 290 -6.38 -26.50 -22.79
N TYR A 291 -6.89 -27.59 -23.39
CA TYR A 291 -8.13 -28.26 -22.99
C TYR A 291 -7.92 -29.74 -22.61
N ASP A 292 -6.70 -30.16 -22.29
CA ASP A 292 -6.41 -31.56 -21.87
C ASP A 292 -5.77 -31.64 -20.47
N GLU A 293 -6.11 -30.69 -19.61
CA GLU A 293 -6.08 -30.90 -18.15
C GLU A 293 -7.40 -30.41 -17.58
N ASP A 294 -8.49 -31.09 -17.99
CA ASP A 294 -9.66 -31.24 -17.13
C ASP A 294 -9.23 -32.01 -15.88
N ILE A 295 -8.66 -31.27 -14.92
CA ILE A 295 -8.74 -31.69 -13.52
C ILE A 295 -10.23 -31.70 -13.21
N ASN A 296 -10.80 -32.89 -13.18
CA ASN A 296 -12.10 -33.25 -12.61
C ASN A 296 -12.45 -32.33 -11.42
N LEU A 297 -13.15 -31.24 -11.71
CA LEU A 297 -13.76 -30.34 -10.74
C LEU A 297 -15.30 -30.51 -10.75
N SER A 298 -15.77 -31.62 -11.31
CA SER A 298 -17.16 -32.09 -11.28
C SER A 298 -17.39 -33.22 -10.25
N LEU A 299 -16.40 -33.61 -9.45
CA LEU A 299 -16.52 -34.66 -8.42
C LEU A 299 -16.59 -34.14 -6.98
N LEU A 300 -17.01 -32.88 -6.76
CA LEU A 300 -17.13 -32.30 -5.41
C LEU A 300 -18.44 -31.54 -5.15
N CYS A 301 -19.50 -31.82 -5.92
CA CYS A 301 -20.83 -31.24 -5.69
C CYS A 301 -21.99 -32.25 -5.76
N GLU A 302 -21.77 -33.56 -5.52
CA GLU A 302 -22.86 -34.56 -5.55
C GLU A 302 -23.08 -35.38 -4.27
N ASP A 303 -22.36 -35.13 -3.17
CA ASP A 303 -22.65 -35.81 -1.88
C ASP A 303 -23.21 -34.82 -0.86
N TYR A 304 -24.47 -34.39 -1.03
CA TYR A 304 -25.28 -33.75 0.02
C TYR A 304 -26.78 -33.91 -0.24
N GLU A 305 -27.25 -35.09 -0.64
CA GLU A 305 -28.62 -35.53 -0.41
C GLU A 305 -28.60 -36.99 0.08
N GLU A 306 -29.46 -37.28 1.05
CA GLU A 306 -29.72 -38.57 1.71
C GLU A 306 -28.74 -39.02 2.82
N GLU A 307 -29.06 -38.66 4.07
CA GLU A 307 -29.35 -39.62 5.17
C GLU A 307 -29.62 -38.87 6.48
N THR A 308 -30.89 -38.63 6.77
CA THR A 308 -31.44 -38.73 8.13
C THR A 308 -32.89 -39.17 8.00
N ASP A 309 -33.11 -40.46 8.28
CA ASP A 309 -34.33 -40.96 8.91
C ASP A 309 -34.67 -40.16 10.19
#